data_AF-A0A7S1SF51-F1
#
_entry.id   AF-A0A7S1SF51-F1
#
_cell.length_a   1.000
_cell.length_b   1.000
_cell.length_c   1.000
_cell.angle_alpha   90.00
_cell.angle_beta   90.00
_cell.angle_gamma   90.00
#
_symmetry.space_group_name_H-M   'P 1'
#
loop_
_entity.id
_entity.type
_entity.pdbx_description
1 polymer ?
#
loop_
_entity_poly.entity_id
_entity_poly.type
_entity_poly.pdbx_seq_one_letter_code
_entity_poly.pdbx_strand_id
1 'polypeptide(L)'
;PGFVVDAFARRPLWAAGLDYRHGTGHGVGAALAVHEGPQGIAQRYGNTTPLEAGMIVSNEPGYYSDGEFGIRIENLLVVVEKETAHRFGGGKFLGFEPLTLVPIQQELIDVRLLDRDEIQYLDAYHARVRREIEPLLEGGPGGQLARDWLLLSTRPLARAPASASASACGGAVAQYLALL
;
A
#
# COMPACT_ATOMS: atom_id res chain seq x y z
N PRO A 1 -10.04 14.12 -8.18
CA PRO A 1 -8.63 14.58 -8.02
C PRO A 1 -7.95 13.83 -6.87
N GLY A 2 -6.63 13.65 -6.91
CA GLY A 2 -5.93 12.80 -5.93
C GLY A 2 -5.97 13.31 -4.48
N PHE A 3 -6.12 14.63 -4.25
CA PHE A 3 -6.26 15.15 -2.89
C PHE A 3 -7.45 14.57 -2.10
N VAL A 4 -8.51 14.12 -2.80
CA VAL A 4 -9.71 13.54 -2.18
C VAL A 4 -9.39 12.20 -1.52
N VAL A 5 -8.46 11.43 -2.08
CA VAL A 5 -8.11 10.08 -1.60
C VAL A 5 -6.89 10.08 -0.66
N ASP A 6 -6.14 11.19 -0.59
CA ASP A 6 -5.01 11.35 0.34
C ASP A 6 -5.41 11.14 1.82
N ALA A 7 -6.61 11.58 2.21
CA ALA A 7 -7.11 11.42 3.57
C ALA A 7 -7.29 9.94 3.99
N PHE A 8 -7.53 9.02 3.04
CA PHE A 8 -7.65 7.59 3.37
C PHE A 8 -6.34 7.00 3.87
N ALA A 9 -5.21 7.49 3.34
CA ALA A 9 -3.86 7.09 3.72
C ALA A 9 -3.52 7.48 5.16
N ARG A 10 -4.01 8.65 5.55
CA ARG A 10 -3.70 9.30 6.83
C ARG A 10 -4.65 8.90 7.94
N ARG A 11 -5.87 8.49 7.59
CA ARG A 11 -6.94 8.17 8.54
C ARG A 11 -6.46 7.29 9.71
N PRO A 12 -5.68 6.20 9.52
CA PRO A 12 -5.21 5.40 10.65
C PRO A 12 -4.24 6.15 11.57
N LEU A 13 -3.32 6.94 11.01
CA LEU A 13 -2.38 7.75 11.79
C LEU A 13 -3.10 8.89 12.54
N TRP A 14 -4.02 9.57 11.87
CA TRP A 14 -4.83 10.63 12.47
C TRP A 14 -5.67 10.13 13.65
N ALA A 15 -6.19 8.91 13.59
CA ALA A 15 -6.91 8.30 14.71
C ALA A 15 -6.03 8.14 15.97
N ALA A 16 -4.72 8.06 15.79
CA ALA A 16 -3.72 8.02 16.87
C ALA A 16 -3.05 9.38 17.14
N GLY A 17 -3.48 10.47 16.47
CA GLY A 17 -2.86 11.79 16.60
C GLY A 17 -1.49 11.93 15.91
N LEU A 18 -1.17 11.03 14.97
CA LEU A 18 0.08 11.01 14.20
C LEU A 18 -0.15 11.51 12.76
N ASP A 19 0.91 11.93 12.07
CA ASP A 19 0.86 12.33 10.65
C ASP A 19 2.25 12.22 9.99
N TYR A 20 2.33 12.44 8.68
CA TYR A 20 3.56 12.57 7.90
C TYR A 20 3.58 13.83 7.03
N ARG A 21 4.77 14.44 6.91
CA ARG A 21 4.97 15.78 6.34
C ARG A 21 5.27 15.80 4.83
N HIS A 22 4.77 14.81 4.08
CA HIS A 22 4.88 14.74 2.62
C HIS A 22 3.52 14.36 1.99
N GLY A 23 3.43 14.40 0.66
CA GLY A 23 2.26 13.88 -0.06
C GLY A 23 2.19 12.36 0.05
N THR A 24 1.00 11.80 -0.09
CA THR A 24 0.81 10.33 -0.13
C THR A 24 1.33 9.72 -1.44
N GLY A 25 1.43 10.50 -2.51
CA GLY A 25 2.04 10.06 -3.74
C GLY A 25 2.12 11.12 -4.82
N HIS A 26 2.81 10.78 -5.90
CA HIS A 26 3.08 11.62 -7.05
C HIS A 26 2.94 10.81 -8.34
N GLY A 27 2.74 11.45 -9.49
CA GLY A 27 2.81 10.74 -10.77
C GLY A 27 4.23 10.25 -11.08
N VAL A 28 4.32 9.23 -11.92
CA VAL A 28 5.59 8.63 -12.37
C VAL A 28 5.57 8.47 -13.88
N GLY A 29 6.60 8.98 -14.55
CA GLY A 29 6.75 8.90 -15.99
C GLY A 29 7.37 7.59 -16.47
N ALA A 30 6.90 7.06 -17.59
CA ALA A 30 7.42 5.84 -18.19
C ALA A 30 8.80 6.10 -18.82
N ALA A 31 9.87 5.63 -18.16
CA ALA A 31 11.26 5.93 -18.52
C ALA A 31 11.57 7.44 -18.56
N LEU A 32 10.87 8.23 -17.73
CA LEU A 32 11.01 9.67 -17.58
C LEU A 32 11.22 10.03 -16.10
N ALA A 33 10.65 11.15 -15.63
CA ALA A 33 10.84 11.61 -14.27
C ALA A 33 10.14 10.68 -13.26
N VAL A 34 10.83 10.37 -12.16
CA VAL A 34 10.23 9.65 -11.03
C VAL A 34 9.15 10.49 -10.35
N HIS A 35 9.31 11.82 -10.35
CA HIS A 35 8.29 12.77 -9.92
C HIS A 35 7.72 13.48 -11.14
N GLU A 36 6.60 13.00 -11.67
CA GLU A 36 5.97 13.53 -12.87
C GLU A 36 4.55 14.02 -12.56
N GLY A 37 4.28 15.29 -12.87
CA GLY A 37 2.92 15.82 -12.85
C GLY A 37 2.17 15.55 -14.16
N PRO A 38 0.92 15.98 -14.28
CA PRO A 38 0.19 16.84 -13.35
C PRO A 38 -0.54 16.08 -12.23
N GLN A 39 -0.71 14.76 -12.32
CA GLN A 39 -1.40 13.96 -11.31
C GLN A 39 -0.56 13.73 -10.05
N GLY A 40 -1.23 13.50 -8.93
CA GLY A 40 -0.59 13.15 -7.66
C GLY A 40 -1.62 13.03 -6.54
N ILE A 41 -1.22 12.42 -5.42
CA ILE A 41 -2.06 12.21 -4.24
C ILE A 41 -1.42 12.98 -3.08
N ALA A 42 -1.93 14.16 -2.77
CA ALA A 42 -1.40 14.97 -1.68
C ALA A 42 -2.49 15.87 -1.10
N GLN A 43 -2.35 16.25 0.18
CA GLN A 43 -3.18 17.26 0.85
C GLN A 43 -3.19 18.63 0.16
N ARG A 44 -2.27 18.88 -0.79
CA ARG A 44 -2.12 20.17 -1.47
C ARG A 44 -3.37 20.45 -2.31
N TYR A 45 -4.27 21.26 -1.75
CA TYR A 45 -5.51 21.68 -2.41
C TYR A 45 -5.31 22.35 -3.78
N GLY A 46 -4.11 22.85 -4.06
CA GLY A 46 -3.77 23.48 -5.35
C GLY A 46 -3.72 22.51 -6.55
N ASN A 47 -3.64 21.19 -6.35
CA ASN A 47 -3.66 20.23 -7.45
C ASN A 47 -5.06 19.60 -7.59
N THR A 48 -5.84 20.13 -8.54
CA THR A 48 -7.20 19.64 -8.85
C THR A 48 -7.25 18.72 -10.06
N THR A 49 -6.09 18.27 -10.57
CA THR A 49 -6.03 17.33 -11.69
C THR A 49 -6.78 16.03 -11.35
N PRO A 50 -7.76 15.60 -12.17
CA PRO A 50 -8.44 14.33 -11.97
C PRO A 50 -7.47 13.15 -12.18
N LEU A 51 -7.72 12.07 -11.45
CA LEU A 51 -7.07 10.79 -11.77
C LEU A 51 -7.88 10.13 -12.89
N GLU A 52 -7.18 9.60 -13.88
CA GLU A 52 -7.77 8.94 -15.05
C GLU A 52 -7.13 7.56 -15.25
N ALA A 53 -7.89 6.63 -15.84
CA ALA A 53 -7.40 5.29 -16.12
C ALA A 53 -6.12 5.34 -16.98
N GLY A 54 -5.14 4.51 -16.64
CA GLY A 54 -3.82 4.47 -17.28
C GLY A 54 -2.77 5.39 -16.63
N MET A 55 -3.16 6.35 -15.79
CA MET A 55 -2.19 7.13 -15.02
C MET A 55 -1.45 6.23 -14.01
N ILE A 56 -0.15 6.51 -13.83
CA ILE A 56 0.68 5.87 -12.81
C ILE A 56 0.97 6.87 -11.70
N VAL A 57 0.81 6.43 -10.46
CA VAL A 57 1.10 7.20 -9.24
C VAL A 57 1.81 6.34 -8.21
N SER A 58 2.67 6.93 -7.38
CA SER A 58 3.10 6.31 -6.13
C SER A 58 1.97 6.34 -5.10
N ASN A 59 2.07 5.43 -4.14
CA ASN A 59 1.28 5.37 -2.91
C ASN A 59 2.22 4.99 -1.79
N GLU A 60 2.57 5.97 -0.97
CA GLU A 60 3.73 5.95 -0.08
C GLU A 60 3.45 6.59 1.28
N PRO A 61 2.39 6.19 2.02
CA PRO A 61 2.20 6.68 3.38
C PRO A 61 3.41 6.33 4.26
N GLY A 62 3.66 7.18 5.26
CA GLY A 62 4.77 6.98 6.19
C GLY A 62 4.53 7.58 7.57
N TYR A 63 5.51 7.42 8.44
CA TYR A 63 5.57 8.03 9.76
C TYR A 63 7.03 8.05 10.22
N TYR A 64 7.40 9.11 10.93
CA TYR A 64 8.77 9.32 11.37
C TYR A 64 8.74 9.81 12.81
N SER A 65 9.35 9.03 13.71
CA SER A 65 9.57 9.39 15.12
C SER A 65 10.97 9.99 15.23
N ASP A 66 11.03 11.29 15.51
CA ASP A 66 12.28 12.05 15.52
C ASP A 66 13.29 11.45 16.50
N GLY A 67 14.49 11.13 16.01
CA GLY A 67 15.57 10.55 16.81
C GLY A 67 15.42 9.06 17.11
N GLU A 68 14.38 8.39 16.61
CA GLU A 68 14.12 6.97 16.86
C GLU A 68 14.13 6.14 15.56
N PHE A 69 13.05 6.20 14.78
CA PHE A 69 12.86 5.38 13.59
C PHE A 69 11.91 6.05 12.57
N GLY A 70 11.87 5.49 11.36
CA GLY A 70 10.94 5.90 10.32
C GLY A 70 10.42 4.71 9.52
N ILE A 71 9.19 4.82 9.05
CA ILE A 71 8.50 3.81 8.24
C ILE A 71 7.90 4.52 7.03
N ARG A 72 8.11 3.97 5.84
CA ARG A 72 7.36 4.30 4.62
C ARG A 72 7.16 3.03 3.83
N ILE A 73 5.93 2.77 3.39
CA ILE A 73 5.62 1.62 2.54
C ILE A 73 5.11 2.18 1.22
N GLU A 74 5.82 1.88 0.14
CA GLU A 74 5.60 2.51 -1.16
C GLU A 74 5.37 1.48 -2.26
N ASN A 75 4.25 1.63 -2.97
CA ASN A 75 3.96 0.94 -4.22
C ASN A 75 3.72 1.95 -5.35
N LEU A 76 4.12 1.59 -6.57
CA LEU A 76 3.56 2.22 -7.77
C LEU A 76 2.25 1.54 -8.12
N LEU A 77 1.25 2.35 -8.43
CA LEU A 77 -0.10 1.95 -8.77
C LEU A 77 -0.45 2.46 -10.16
N VAL A 78 -1.13 1.64 -10.96
CA VAL A 78 -1.84 2.10 -12.15
C VAL A 78 -3.31 2.33 -11.82
N VAL A 79 -3.86 3.47 -12.25
CA VAL A 79 -5.28 3.77 -12.14
C VAL A 79 -6.04 2.95 -13.17
N VAL A 80 -7.07 2.24 -12.75
CA VAL A 80 -7.88 1.38 -13.63
C VAL A 80 -9.37 1.67 -13.44
N GLU A 81 -10.18 1.39 -14.46
CA GLU A 81 -11.63 1.34 -14.27
C GLU A 81 -11.99 0.13 -13.39
N LYS A 82 -12.87 0.32 -12.41
CA LYS A 82 -13.31 -0.72 -11.49
C LYS A 82 -14.80 -0.95 -11.62
N GLU A 83 -15.16 -2.20 -11.91
CA GLU A 83 -16.55 -2.63 -11.84
C GLU A 83 -17.02 -2.67 -10.39
N THR A 84 -18.23 -2.16 -10.17
CA THR A 84 -18.88 -2.06 -8.86
C THR A 84 -20.28 -2.66 -8.97
N ALA A 85 -20.87 -3.04 -7.83
CA ALA A 85 -22.21 -3.63 -7.80
C ALA A 85 -23.30 -2.73 -8.39
N HIS A 86 -23.07 -1.40 -8.37
CA HIS A 86 -24.01 -0.40 -8.86
C HIS A 86 -23.27 0.71 -9.59
N ARG A 87 -23.89 1.26 -10.65
CA ARG A 87 -23.39 2.43 -11.38
C ARG A 87 -24.24 3.65 -11.08
N PHE A 88 -23.88 4.39 -10.04
CA PHE A 88 -24.61 5.61 -9.65
C PHE A 88 -24.55 6.65 -10.79
N GLY A 89 -25.72 7.09 -11.28
CA GLY A 89 -25.81 8.05 -12.39
C GLY A 89 -25.21 7.54 -13.71
N GLY A 90 -25.02 6.23 -13.88
CA GLY A 90 -24.32 5.66 -15.04
C GLY A 90 -22.80 5.92 -15.06
N GLY A 91 -22.26 6.50 -13.98
CA GLY A 91 -20.84 6.79 -13.86
C GLY A 91 -19.98 5.54 -13.69
N LYS A 92 -18.71 5.67 -14.08
CA LYS A 92 -17.66 4.67 -13.83
C LYS A 92 -16.96 4.97 -12.52
N PHE A 93 -16.52 3.93 -11.83
CA PHE A 93 -15.63 4.04 -10.69
C PHE A 93 -14.21 3.68 -11.09
N LEU A 94 -13.24 4.32 -10.45
CA LEU A 94 -11.83 4.01 -10.63
C LEU A 94 -11.33 3.23 -9.41
N GLY A 95 -10.29 2.44 -9.64
CA GLY A 95 -9.50 1.79 -8.60
C GLY A 95 -8.03 1.82 -8.96
N PHE A 96 -7.24 1.07 -8.21
CA PHE A 96 -5.81 0.97 -8.40
C PHE A 96 -5.38 -0.49 -8.52
N GLU A 97 -4.35 -0.75 -9.31
CA GLU A 97 -3.65 -2.03 -9.34
C GLU A 97 -2.17 -1.82 -9.08
N PRO A 98 -1.54 -2.60 -8.18
CA PRO A 98 -0.12 -2.44 -7.90
C PRO A 98 0.73 -2.96 -9.07
N LEU A 99 1.71 -2.14 -9.44
CA LEU A 99 2.80 -2.45 -10.35
C LEU A 99 4.02 -2.99 -9.58
N THR A 100 4.27 -2.46 -8.38
CA THR A 100 5.34 -2.95 -7.49
C THR A 100 4.98 -4.33 -6.97
N LEU A 101 5.89 -5.29 -7.14
CA LEU A 101 5.74 -6.67 -6.67
C LEU A 101 6.87 -7.06 -5.73
N VAL A 102 6.79 -6.58 -4.50
CA VAL A 102 7.76 -6.87 -3.42
C VAL A 102 6.97 -7.20 -2.15
N PRO A 103 7.28 -8.29 -1.43
CA PRO A 103 6.55 -8.62 -0.20
C PRO A 103 6.67 -7.51 0.84
N ILE A 104 5.59 -7.22 1.55
CA ILE A 104 5.59 -6.32 2.71
C ILE A 104 6.03 -7.11 3.94
N GLN A 105 6.93 -6.55 4.73
CA GLN A 105 7.55 -7.25 5.84
C GLN A 105 6.53 -7.60 6.94
N GLN A 106 6.23 -8.90 7.08
CA GLN A 106 5.18 -9.40 7.95
C GLN A 106 5.48 -9.26 9.44
N GLU A 107 6.76 -9.27 9.82
CA GLU A 107 7.19 -9.13 11.22
C GLU A 107 6.89 -7.73 11.81
N LEU A 108 6.66 -6.73 10.95
CA LEU A 108 6.32 -5.36 11.35
C LEU A 108 4.81 -5.10 11.37
N ILE A 109 3.98 -6.13 11.16
CA ILE A 109 2.53 -6.02 11.10
C ILE A 109 1.92 -6.54 12.40
N ASP A 110 1.26 -5.66 13.14
CA ASP A 110 0.33 -6.08 14.18
C ASP A 110 -1.01 -6.49 13.55
N VAL A 111 -1.17 -7.78 13.28
CA VAL A 111 -2.36 -8.36 12.63
C VAL A 111 -3.66 -8.04 13.39
N ARG A 112 -3.59 -7.69 14.68
CA ARG A 112 -4.78 -7.32 15.49
C ARG A 112 -5.37 -5.97 15.07
N LEU A 113 -4.60 -5.13 14.38
CA LEU A 113 -5.05 -3.83 13.87
C LEU A 113 -5.64 -3.91 12.46
N LEU A 114 -5.57 -5.09 11.83
CA LEU A 114 -6.10 -5.32 10.49
C LEU A 114 -7.51 -5.87 10.54
N ASP A 115 -8.36 -5.37 9.67
CA ASP A 115 -9.64 -6.01 9.40
C ASP A 115 -9.48 -7.23 8.47
N ARG A 116 -10.61 -7.93 8.24
CA ARG A 116 -10.62 -9.14 7.41
C ARG A 116 -10.23 -8.86 5.96
N ASP A 117 -10.66 -7.72 5.43
CA ASP A 117 -10.45 -7.36 4.03
C ASP A 117 -9.00 -6.94 3.82
N GLU A 118 -8.38 -6.25 4.78
CA GLU A 118 -6.95 -5.90 4.80
C GLU A 118 -6.06 -7.15 4.87
N ILE A 119 -6.41 -8.14 5.70
CA ILE A 119 -5.69 -9.43 5.75
C ILE A 119 -5.82 -10.15 4.41
N GLN A 120 -7.04 -10.23 3.86
CA GLN A 120 -7.28 -10.88 2.58
C GLN A 120 -6.55 -10.18 1.43
N TYR A 121 -6.50 -8.84 1.47
CA TYR A 121 -5.74 -8.04 0.51
C TYR A 121 -4.26 -8.39 0.56
N LEU A 122 -3.64 -8.39 1.75
CA LEU A 122 -2.22 -8.66 1.86
C LEU A 122 -1.86 -10.10 1.45
N ASP A 123 -2.67 -11.08 1.85
CA ASP A 123 -2.48 -12.47 1.45
C ASP A 123 -2.59 -12.62 -0.09
N ALA A 124 -3.56 -11.95 -0.71
CA ALA A 124 -3.71 -11.96 -2.16
C ALA A 124 -2.56 -11.25 -2.89
N TYR A 125 -2.10 -10.12 -2.34
CA TYR A 125 -0.93 -9.39 -2.84
C TYR A 125 0.33 -10.27 -2.77
N HIS A 126 0.63 -10.88 -1.62
CA HIS A 126 1.76 -11.78 -1.45
C HIS A 126 1.69 -13.03 -2.34
N ALA A 127 0.50 -13.59 -2.52
CA ALA A 127 0.29 -14.70 -3.46
C ALA A 127 0.58 -14.27 -4.92
N ARG A 128 0.17 -13.06 -5.32
CA ARG A 128 0.53 -12.49 -6.63
C ARG A 128 2.03 -12.28 -6.74
N VAL A 129 2.66 -11.63 -5.77
CA VAL A 129 4.12 -11.41 -5.75
C VAL A 129 4.87 -12.72 -5.95
N ARG A 130 4.52 -13.78 -5.19
CA ARG A 130 5.12 -15.10 -5.38
C ARG A 130 4.93 -15.62 -6.79
N ARG A 131 3.68 -15.64 -7.29
CA ARG A 131 3.35 -16.19 -8.60
C ARG A 131 4.13 -15.53 -9.74
N GLU A 132 4.26 -14.22 -9.71
CA GLU A 132 4.92 -13.45 -10.78
C GLU A 132 6.45 -13.45 -10.65
N ILE A 133 6.98 -13.41 -9.43
CA ILE A 133 8.42 -13.23 -9.19
C ILE A 133 9.18 -14.55 -9.07
N GLU A 134 8.59 -15.59 -8.47
CA GLU A 134 9.29 -16.88 -8.25
C GLU A 134 9.90 -17.47 -9.53
N PRO A 135 9.20 -17.52 -10.70
CA PRO A 135 9.77 -18.07 -11.93
C PRO A 135 10.97 -17.27 -12.47
N LEU A 136 11.09 -15.99 -12.09
CA LEU A 136 12.16 -15.10 -12.57
C LEU A 136 13.46 -15.25 -11.77
N LEU A 137 13.43 -16.00 -10.66
CA LEU A 137 14.58 -16.19 -9.77
C LEU A 137 15.44 -17.40 -10.15
N GLU A 138 15.08 -18.15 -11.18
CA GLU A 138 15.84 -19.32 -11.62
C GLU A 138 17.09 -18.93 -12.43
N GLY A 139 18.18 -19.70 -12.27
CA GLY A 139 19.37 -19.62 -13.15
C GLY A 139 20.39 -18.52 -12.85
N GLY A 140 20.10 -17.56 -11.96
CA GLY A 140 21.04 -16.52 -11.54
C GLY A 140 21.83 -16.86 -10.26
N PRO A 141 23.02 -16.25 -10.04
CA PRO A 141 23.71 -16.33 -8.75
C PRO A 141 22.81 -15.83 -7.61
N GLY A 142 22.61 -16.65 -6.58
CA GLY A 142 21.73 -16.31 -5.45
C GLY A 142 20.23 -16.56 -5.69
N GLY A 143 19.84 -17.10 -6.86
CA GLY A 143 18.44 -17.36 -7.21
C GLY A 143 17.71 -18.25 -6.19
N GLN A 144 18.37 -19.32 -5.71
CA GLN A 144 17.79 -20.18 -4.68
C GLN A 144 17.58 -19.43 -3.36
N LEU A 145 18.56 -18.65 -2.91
CA LEU A 145 18.45 -17.86 -1.68
C LEU A 145 17.31 -16.83 -1.77
N ALA A 146 17.21 -16.13 -2.91
CA ALA A 146 16.15 -15.17 -3.17
C ALA A 146 14.78 -15.85 -3.21
N ARG A 147 14.69 -17.04 -3.81
CA ARG A 147 13.46 -17.84 -3.86
C ARG A 147 13.04 -18.28 -2.46
N ASP A 148 13.96 -18.81 -1.66
CA ASP A 148 13.68 -19.25 -0.29
C ASP A 148 13.18 -18.08 0.57
N TRP A 149 13.82 -16.91 0.45
CA TRP A 149 13.37 -15.68 1.09
C TRP A 149 11.98 -15.22 0.61
N LEU A 150 11.73 -15.28 -0.70
CA LEU A 150 10.44 -14.90 -1.29
C LEU A 150 9.33 -15.80 -0.75
N LEU A 151 9.55 -17.11 -0.72
CA LEU A 151 8.58 -18.08 -0.21
C LEU A 151 8.27 -17.83 1.27
N LEU A 152 9.29 -17.52 2.08
CA LEU A 152 9.14 -17.20 3.50
C LEU A 152 8.35 -15.90 3.71
N SER A 153 8.69 -14.85 2.96
CA SER A 153 8.14 -13.48 3.09
C SER A 153 6.73 -13.33 2.51
N THR A 154 6.28 -14.29 1.70
CA THR A 154 4.95 -14.29 1.06
C THR A 154 3.98 -15.32 1.64
N ARG A 155 4.29 -15.90 2.81
CA ARG A 155 3.35 -16.82 3.48
C ARG A 155 2.06 -16.07 3.84
N PRO A 156 0.90 -16.75 3.92
CA PRO A 156 -0.30 -16.12 4.46
C PRO A 156 -0.07 -15.61 5.90
N LEU A 157 -0.68 -14.48 6.26
CA LEU A 157 -0.60 -13.94 7.61
C LEU A 157 -1.15 -14.94 8.64
N ALA A 158 -0.44 -15.07 9.76
CA ALA A 158 -0.92 -15.86 10.90
C ALA A 158 -2.14 -15.17 11.53
N ARG A 159 -3.30 -15.86 11.54
CA ARG A 159 -4.51 -15.33 12.17
C ARG A 159 -4.35 -15.35 13.69
N ALA A 160 -4.68 -14.23 14.35
CA ALA A 160 -4.76 -14.22 15.80
C ALA A 160 -5.89 -15.17 16.28
N PRO A 161 -5.68 -15.94 17.36
CA PRO A 161 -6.77 -16.67 17.99
C PRO A 161 -7.84 -15.69 18.50
N ALA A 162 -9.11 -16.05 18.38
CA ALA A 162 -10.28 -15.18 18.56
C ALA A 162 -10.54 -14.65 20.00
N SER A 163 -9.55 -14.62 20.90
CA SER A 163 -9.78 -14.37 22.34
C SER A 163 -8.72 -13.55 23.09
N ALA A 164 -7.97 -12.66 22.44
CA ALA A 164 -7.12 -11.72 23.16
C ALA A 164 -7.84 -10.36 23.35
N SER A 165 -8.35 -10.12 24.55
CA SER A 165 -8.82 -8.79 24.98
C SER A 165 -7.68 -7.77 24.83
N ALA A 166 -7.93 -6.68 24.13
CA ALA A 166 -6.95 -5.61 23.94
C ALA A 166 -6.67 -4.91 25.28
N SER A 167 -5.49 -5.15 25.85
CA SER A 167 -4.94 -4.32 26.92
C SER A 167 -4.45 -3.00 26.31
N ALA A 168 -5.03 -1.89 26.74
CA ALA A 168 -4.66 -0.54 26.36
C ALA A 168 -3.34 -0.14 27.05
N CYS A 169 -2.20 -0.58 26.52
CA CYS A 169 -0.90 0.05 26.77
C CYS A 169 0.17 -0.53 25.83
N GLY A 170 0.65 0.30 24.89
CA GLY A 170 1.85 0.05 24.08
C GLY A 170 1.58 -0.53 22.69
N GLY A 171 1.62 0.32 21.66
CA GLY A 171 1.68 -0.11 20.25
C GLY A 171 0.92 0.80 19.30
N ALA A 172 1.38 2.04 19.10
CA ALA A 172 0.69 3.02 18.24
C ALA A 172 1.09 2.94 16.74
N VAL A 173 1.79 1.90 16.28
CA VAL A 173 2.44 1.93 14.96
C VAL A 173 2.28 0.64 14.16
N ALA A 174 1.04 0.18 13.95
CA ALA A 174 0.81 -0.95 13.04
C ALA A 174 -0.53 -0.89 12.31
N GLN A 175 -0.85 0.26 11.73
CA GLN A 175 -1.95 0.37 10.78
C GLN A 175 -1.45 1.03 9.48
N TYR A 176 -0.79 0.24 8.64
CA TYR A 176 -0.27 0.67 7.33
C TYR A 176 -0.84 -0.14 6.17
N LEU A 177 -2.14 -0.47 6.19
CA LEU A 177 -2.75 -1.25 5.11
C LEU A 177 -4.02 -0.64 4.52
N ALA A 178 -4.48 0.51 5.00
CA ALA A 178 -5.70 1.13 4.50
C ALA A 178 -5.61 1.68 3.07
N LEU A 179 -4.47 1.58 2.40
CA LEU A 179 -4.30 2.05 1.02
C LEU A 179 -3.32 1.27 0.14
N LEU A 180 -2.62 0.25 0.65
CA LEU A 180 -1.67 -0.51 -0.19
C LEU A 180 -2.34 -1.16 -1.38
#